data_AF-A0A1V0PKR3-F1
#
_entry.id   AF-A0A1V0PKR3-F1
#
_cell.length_a   1.000
_cell.length_b   1.000
_cell.length_c   1.000
_cell.angle_alpha   90.00
_cell.angle_beta   90.00
_cell.angle_gamma   90.00
#
_symmetry.space_group_name_H-M   'P 1'
#
loop_
_entity.id
_entity.type
_entity.pdbx_description
1 polymer ?
#
loop_
_entity_poly.entity_id
_entity_poly.type
_entity_poly.pdbx_seq_one_letter_code
_entity_poly.pdbx_strand_id
1 'polypeptide(L)'
;MFLVKNKLSFLKLFLVIILRLLLMINNNQVMAIKKQELISDNKNMNIKLLELSIQQKQLEEQIYYLRNHKKPNLNLADTKEILKLEQQYIQLKERKNEIYKNISQKTKKVTFNLKPFIKII
;
A
#
# COMPACT_ATOMS: atom_id res chain seq x y z
N MET A 1 60.31 14.22 11.63
CA MET A 1 59.12 14.86 11.00
C MET A 1 58.37 13.96 10.02
N PHE A 2 59.04 13.05 9.29
CA PHE A 2 58.42 12.15 8.31
C PHE A 2 57.47 11.10 8.92
N LEU A 3 57.88 10.47 10.04
CA LEU A 3 57.08 9.47 10.77
C LEU A 3 55.74 10.01 11.30
N VAL A 4 55.71 11.28 11.72
CA VAL A 4 54.49 11.94 12.25
C VAL A 4 53.51 12.27 11.12
N LYS A 5 54.01 12.67 9.94
CA LYS A 5 53.18 12.91 8.74
C LYS A 5 52.49 11.63 8.22
N ASN A 6 53.19 10.49 8.20
CA ASN A 6 52.59 9.22 7.80
C ASN A 6 51.51 8.73 8.77
N LYS A 7 51.70 8.90 10.08
CA LYS A 7 50.69 8.56 11.10
C LYS A 7 49.43 9.44 10.97
N LEU A 8 49.60 10.73 10.70
CA LEU A 8 48.49 11.66 10.43
C LEU A 8 47.71 11.30 9.15
N SER A 9 48.40 10.85 8.10
CA SER A 9 47.78 10.40 6.86
C SER A 9 46.92 9.14 7.08
N PHE A 10 47.44 8.15 7.81
CA PHE A 10 46.69 6.95 8.19
C PHE A 10 45.45 7.27 9.03
N LEU A 11 45.56 8.21 9.98
CA LEU A 11 44.44 8.62 10.81
C LEU A 11 43.30 9.23 9.96
N LYS A 12 43.64 10.08 8.99
CA LYS A 12 42.66 10.66 8.04
C LYS A 12 41.98 9.57 7.20
N LEU A 13 42.76 8.62 6.69
CA LEU A 13 42.23 7.51 5.89
C LEU A 13 41.24 6.66 6.70
N PHE A 14 41.60 6.36 7.96
CA PHE A 14 40.75 5.61 8.88
C PHE A 14 39.45 6.34 9.19
N LEU A 15 39.52 7.67 9.38
CA LEU A 15 38.36 8.51 9.65
C LEU A 15 37.39 8.53 8.45
N VAL A 16 37.91 8.59 7.22
CA VAL A 16 37.10 8.51 5.99
C VAL A 16 36.40 7.15 5.86
N ILE A 17 37.08 6.05 6.21
CA ILE A 17 36.51 4.70 6.18
C ILE A 17 35.36 4.58 7.18
N ILE A 18 35.56 5.02 8.43
CA ILE A 18 34.52 5.02 9.47
C ILE A 18 33.32 5.87 9.02
N LEU A 19 33.57 7.06 8.46
CA LEU A 19 32.50 7.95 8.02
C LEU A 19 31.66 7.31 6.89
N ARG A 20 32.31 6.65 5.92
CA ARG A 20 31.61 5.92 4.85
C ARG A 20 30.77 4.76 5.40
N LEU A 21 31.31 3.98 6.33
CA LEU A 21 30.59 2.90 7.00
C LEU A 21 29.36 3.43 7.76
N LEU A 22 29.50 4.54 8.48
CA LEU A 22 28.42 5.16 9.24
C LEU A 22 27.29 5.64 8.32
N LEU A 23 27.64 6.26 7.19
CA LEU A 23 26.67 6.68 6.17
C LEU A 23 25.94 5.49 5.54
N MET A 24 26.65 4.38 5.26
CA MET A 24 26.06 3.15 4.74
C MET A 24 25.06 2.52 5.73
N ILE A 25 25.42 2.47 7.02
CA ILE A 25 24.55 1.93 8.07
C ILE A 25 23.28 2.78 8.21
N ASN A 26 23.43 4.11 8.24
CA ASN A 26 22.30 5.03 8.33
C ASN A 26 21.35 4.90 7.14
N ASN A 27 21.88 4.80 5.91
CA ASN A 27 21.05 4.56 4.73
C ASN A 27 20.30 3.23 4.79
N ASN A 28 20.95 2.16 5.26
CA ASN A 28 20.31 0.86 5.40
C ASN A 28 19.20 0.88 6.47
N GLN A 29 19.42 1.57 7.59
CA GLN A 29 18.41 1.73 8.64
C GLN A 29 17.20 2.54 8.12
N VAL A 30 17.44 3.67 7.45
CA VAL A 30 16.37 4.48 6.84
C VAL A 30 15.57 3.68 5.81
N MET A 31 16.24 2.85 5.02
CA MET A 31 15.59 1.99 4.04
C MET A 31 14.75 0.88 4.70
N ALA A 32 15.26 0.28 5.78
CA ALA A 32 14.54 -0.74 6.54
C ALA A 32 13.28 -0.16 7.20
N ILE A 33 13.37 1.03 7.80
CA ILE A 33 12.24 1.75 8.40
C ILE A 33 11.15 2.03 7.35
N LYS A 34 11.53 2.60 6.20
CA LYS A 34 10.57 2.85 5.09
C LYS A 34 9.90 1.58 4.59
N LYS A 35 10.64 0.46 4.51
CA LYS A 35 10.09 -0.84 4.11
C LYS A 35 9.08 -1.35 5.13
N GLN A 36 9.37 -1.20 6.42
CA GLN A 36 8.49 -1.65 7.50
C GLN A 36 7.22 -0.81 7.59
N GLU A 37 7.32 0.51 7.40
CA GLU A 37 6.17 1.42 7.29
C GLU A 37 5.25 1.02 6.12
N LEU A 38 5.82 0.74 4.94
CA LEU A 38 5.05 0.31 3.77
C LEU A 38 4.33 -1.04 3.99
N ILE A 39 4.95 -1.99 4.69
CA ILE A 39 4.33 -3.27 5.05
C ILE A 39 3.16 -3.05 6.03
N SER A 40 3.36 -2.19 7.04
CA SER A 40 2.32 -1.85 8.03
C SER A 40 1.11 -1.18 7.36
N ASP A 41 1.36 -0.19 6.51
CA ASP A 41 0.35 0.52 5.72
C ASP A 41 -0.48 -0.44 4.86
N ASN A 42 0.17 -1.37 4.17
CA ASN A 42 -0.49 -2.31 3.28
C ASN A 42 -1.33 -3.33 4.07
N LYS A 43 -0.87 -3.76 5.25
CA LYS A 43 -1.64 -4.63 6.15
C LYS A 43 -2.93 -3.94 6.58
N ASN A 44 -2.87 -2.68 6.99
CA ASN A 44 -4.05 -1.91 7.40
C ASN A 44 -5.05 -1.72 6.24
N MET A 45 -4.56 -1.48 5.01
CA MET A 45 -5.43 -1.38 3.83
C MET A 45 -6.10 -2.71 3.48
N ASN A 46 -5.40 -3.83 3.63
CA ASN A 46 -5.97 -5.16 3.39
C ASN A 46 -7.07 -5.52 4.42
N ILE A 47 -6.88 -5.16 5.69
CA ILE A 47 -7.93 -5.33 6.72
C ILE A 47 -9.16 -4.51 6.35
N LYS A 48 -8.99 -3.25 5.96
CA LYS A 48 -10.08 -2.39 5.50
C LYS A 48 -10.80 -2.95 4.27
N LEU A 49 -10.08 -3.54 3.32
CA LEU A 49 -10.68 -4.20 2.15
C LEU A 49 -11.52 -5.43 2.55
N LEU A 50 -11.07 -6.19 3.54
CA LEU A 50 -11.82 -7.34 4.06
C LEU A 50 -13.13 -6.88 4.71
N GLU A 51 -13.07 -5.88 5.60
CA GLU A 51 -14.25 -5.30 6.25
C GLU A 51 -15.27 -4.79 5.23
N LEU A 52 -14.83 -4.03 4.23
CA LEU A 52 -15.70 -3.54 3.15
C LEU A 52 -16.31 -4.68 2.32
N SER A 53 -15.60 -5.80 2.17
CA SER A 53 -16.12 -6.97 1.44
C SER A 53 -17.18 -7.73 2.24
N ILE A 54 -17.02 -7.81 3.56
CA ILE A 54 -18.04 -8.37 4.46
C ILE A 54 -19.31 -7.51 4.40
N GLN A 55 -19.17 -6.19 4.52
CA GLN A 55 -20.31 -5.25 4.42
C GLN A 55 -21.02 -5.35 3.07
N GLN A 56 -20.26 -5.46 1.97
CA GLN A 56 -20.81 -5.61 0.64
C GLN A 56 -21.64 -6.89 0.50
N LYS A 57 -21.16 -8.01 1.04
CA LYS A 57 -21.88 -9.29 1.03
C LYS A 57 -23.17 -9.23 1.86
N GLN A 58 -23.12 -8.61 3.05
CA GLN A 58 -24.31 -8.42 3.89
C GLN A 58 -25.40 -7.61 3.20
N LEU A 59 -25.03 -6.53 2.50
CA LEU A 59 -25.99 -5.74 1.72
C LEU A 59 -26.58 -6.54 0.55
N GLU A 60 -25.76 -7.34 -0.14
CA GLU A 60 -26.22 -8.19 -1.24
C GLU A 60 -27.27 -9.22 -0.75
N GLU A 61 -27.01 -9.85 0.40
CA GLU A 61 -27.94 -10.77 1.05
C GLU A 61 -29.24 -10.07 1.48
N GLN A 62 -29.16 -8.86 2.04
CA GLN A 62 -30.35 -8.06 2.42
C GLN A 62 -31.20 -7.67 1.20
N ILE A 63 -30.56 -7.20 0.13
CA ILE A 63 -31.24 -6.86 -1.13
C ILE A 63 -31.91 -8.10 -1.72
N TYR A 64 -31.20 -9.24 -1.74
CA TYR A 64 -31.73 -10.51 -2.22
C TYR A 64 -32.95 -10.96 -1.42
N TYR A 65 -32.87 -10.91 -0.09
CA TYR A 65 -33.96 -11.26 0.81
C TYR A 65 -35.20 -10.40 0.55
N LEU A 66 -35.03 -9.07 0.51
CA LEU A 66 -36.14 -8.14 0.28
C LEU A 66 -36.81 -8.37 -1.08
N ARG A 67 -36.04 -8.70 -2.11
CA ARG A 67 -36.56 -8.95 -3.46
C ARG A 67 -37.31 -10.28 -3.60
N ASN A 68 -36.88 -11.30 -2.87
CA ASN A 68 -37.34 -12.67 -3.11
C ASN A 68 -38.28 -13.20 -2.03
N HIS A 69 -38.23 -12.69 -0.80
CA HIS A 69 -39.10 -13.14 0.30
C HIS A 69 -40.29 -12.22 0.55
N LYS A 70 -40.29 -10.98 0.03
CA LYS A 70 -41.47 -10.08 0.09
C LYS A 70 -42.38 -10.15 -1.15
N LYS A 71 -42.14 -11.09 -2.08
CA LYS A 71 -43.07 -11.35 -3.19
C LYS A 71 -44.35 -12.04 -2.69
N PRO A 72 -45.55 -11.64 -3.15
CA PRO A 72 -45.83 -10.79 -4.32
C PRO A 72 -46.09 -9.30 -4.01
N ASN A 73 -46.09 -8.87 -2.74
CA ASN A 73 -46.52 -7.52 -2.34
C ASN A 73 -45.35 -6.64 -1.89
N LEU A 74 -44.40 -6.40 -2.79
CA LEU A 74 -43.39 -5.34 -2.59
C LEU A 74 -44.10 -4.00 -2.55
N ASN A 75 -44.14 -3.37 -1.38
CA ASN A 75 -44.76 -2.05 -1.24
C ASN A 75 -43.78 -0.93 -1.62
N LEU A 76 -44.27 0.31 -1.72
CA LEU A 76 -43.45 1.47 -2.05
C LEU A 76 -42.32 1.70 -1.04
N ALA A 77 -42.54 1.39 0.24
CA ALA A 77 -41.52 1.53 1.29
C ALA A 77 -40.38 0.51 1.11
N ASP A 78 -40.71 -0.74 0.80
CA ASP A 78 -39.74 -1.81 0.52
C ASP A 78 -38.88 -1.49 -0.70
N THR A 79 -39.50 -0.90 -1.73
CA THR A 79 -38.76 -0.49 -2.96
C THR A 79 -37.80 0.65 -2.67
N LYS A 80 -38.21 1.64 -1.86
CA LYS A 80 -37.33 2.73 -1.39
C LYS A 80 -36.18 2.21 -0.53
N GLU A 81 -36.44 1.20 0.30
CA GLU A 81 -35.42 0.55 1.12
C GLU A 81 -34.40 -0.19 0.25
N ILE A 82 -34.85 -1.00 -0.71
CA ILE A 82 -33.97 -1.68 -1.68
C ILE A 82 -33.08 -0.68 -2.42
N LEU A 83 -33.65 0.41 -2.93
CA LEU A 83 -32.87 1.44 -3.64
C LEU A 83 -31.80 2.08 -2.75
N LYS A 84 -32.10 2.32 -1.46
CA LYS A 84 -31.09 2.83 -0.50
C LYS A 84 -29.97 1.82 -0.30
N LEU A 85 -30.29 0.54 -0.14
CA LEU A 85 -29.29 -0.52 0.03
C LEU A 85 -28.42 -0.68 -1.23
N GLU A 86 -29.00 -0.57 -2.43
CA GLU A 86 -28.25 -0.59 -3.68
C GLU A 86 -27.31 0.61 -3.82
N GLN A 87 -27.77 1.80 -3.41
CA GLN A 87 -26.93 2.99 -3.39
C GLN A 87 -25.74 2.81 -2.44
N GLN A 88 -25.96 2.25 -1.25
CA GLN A 88 -24.89 1.91 -0.30
C GLN A 88 -23.91 0.88 -0.87
N TYR A 89 -24.42 -0.13 -1.58
CA TYR A 89 -23.59 -1.13 -2.26
C TYR A 89 -22.67 -0.49 -3.30
N ILE A 90 -23.19 0.43 -4.12
CA ILE A 90 -22.40 1.17 -5.12
C ILE A 90 -21.29 1.99 -4.44
N GLN A 91 -21.62 2.71 -3.37
CA GLN A 91 -20.64 3.50 -2.61
C GLN A 91 -19.52 2.63 -2.01
N LEU A 92 -19.85 1.45 -1.50
CA LEU A 92 -18.83 0.50 -1.00
C LEU A 92 -17.92 0.00 -2.13
N LYS A 93 -18.48 -0.27 -3.30
CA LYS A 93 -17.70 -0.68 -4.48
C LYS A 93 -16.72 0.41 -4.90
N GLU A 94 -17.13 1.67 -4.91
CA GLU A 94 -16.27 2.82 -5.19
C GLU A 94 -15.13 2.94 -4.17
N ARG A 95 -15.44 2.87 -2.87
CA ARG A 95 -14.44 2.91 -1.80
C ARG A 95 -13.42 1.77 -1.91
N LYS A 96 -13.85 0.56 -2.26
CA LYS A 96 -12.94 -0.57 -2.51
C LYS A 96 -12.01 -0.28 -3.68
N ASN A 97 -12.54 0.25 -4.77
CA ASN A 97 -11.74 0.63 -5.95
C ASN A 97 -10.69 1.69 -5.62
N GLU A 98 -11.01 2.68 -4.79
CA GLU A 98 -10.04 3.67 -4.32
C GLU A 98 -8.90 3.03 -3.52
N ILE A 99 -9.19 2.10 -2.62
CA ILE A 99 -8.15 1.40 -1.87
C ILE A 99 -7.28 0.56 -2.81
N TYR A 100 -7.86 -0.14 -3.78
CA TYR A 100 -7.09 -0.86 -4.80
C TYR A 100 -6.17 0.06 -5.60
N LYS A 101 -6.65 1.25 -6.01
CA LYS A 101 -5.82 2.26 -6.69
C LYS A 101 -4.66 2.71 -5.79
N ASN A 102 -4.92 2.98 -4.51
CA ASN A 102 -3.90 3.40 -3.56
C ASN A 102 -2.83 2.33 -3.33
N ILE A 103 -3.24 1.06 -3.18
CA ILE A 103 -2.31 -0.08 -3.07
C ILE A 103 -1.48 -0.19 -4.36
N SER A 104 -2.13 -0.11 -5.53
CA SER A 104 -1.47 -0.18 -6.83
C SER A 104 -0.43 0.93 -7.02
N GLN A 105 -0.76 2.17 -6.64
CA GLN A 105 0.17 3.30 -6.70
C GLN A 105 1.36 3.10 -5.75
N LYS A 106 1.13 2.69 -4.50
CA LYS A 106 2.19 2.45 -3.51
C LYS A 106 3.09 1.26 -3.87
N THR A 107 2.56 0.26 -4.56
CA THR A 107 3.28 -0.97 -4.94
C THR A 107 3.84 -0.92 -6.36
N LYS A 108 3.63 0.18 -7.10
CA LYS A 108 4.12 0.36 -8.47
C LYS A 108 5.65 0.28 -8.48
N LYS A 109 6.18 -0.89 -8.82
CA LYS A 109 7.59 -1.05 -9.14
C LYS A 109 7.88 -0.22 -10.39
N VAL A 110 8.75 0.78 -10.27
CA VAL A 110 9.34 1.44 -11.43
C VAL A 110 10.24 0.39 -12.09
N THR A 111 9.73 -0.27 -13.12
CA THR A 111 10.56 -1.13 -13.97
C THR A 111 11.37 -0.20 -14.86
N PHE A 112 12.66 -0.07 -14.56
CA PHE A 112 13.58 0.53 -15.52
C PHE A 112 13.59 -0.34 -16.77
N ASN A 113 13.17 0.23 -17.90
CA ASN A 113 13.34 -0.43 -19.18
C ASN A 113 14.85 -0.45 -19.49
N LEU A 114 15.52 -1.57 -19.16
CA LEU A 114 16.96 -1.74 -19.36
C LEU A 114 17.33 -1.99 -20.83
N LYS A 115 16.35 -2.06 -21.76
CA LYS A 115 16.61 -2.22 -23.21
C LYS A 115 17.66 -1.26 -23.79
N PRO A 116 17.77 0.02 -23.38
CA PRO A 116 18.79 0.92 -23.91
C PRO A 116 20.20 0.61 -23.39
N PHE A 117 20.34 -0.02 -22.21
CA PHE A 117 21.64 -0.26 -21.56
C PHE A 117 22.33 -1.52 -22.06
N ILE A 118 21.59 -2.49 -22.62
CA ILE A 118 22.15 -3.73 -23.18
C ILE A 118 22.95 -3.44 -24.46
N LYS A 119 22.72 -2.31 -25.14
CA LYS A 119 23.40 -1.96 -26.39
C LYS A 119 24.76 -1.26 -26.20
N ILE A 120 25.16 -0.98 -24.97
CA ILE A 120 26.40 -0.27 -24.63
C ILE A 120 27.51 -1.25 -24.19
N ILE A 121 27.20 -2.54 -24.02
CA ILE A 121 28.17 -3.62 -23.71
C ILE A 121 28.59 -4.34 -24.98
#